data_AF-T2J6B7-F1
#
_entry.id   AF-T2J6B7-F1
#
_cell.length_a   1.000
_cell.length_b   1.000
_cell.length_c   1.000
_cell.angle_alpha   90.00
_cell.angle_beta   90.00
_cell.angle_gamma   90.00
#
_symmetry.space_group_name_H-M   'P 1'
#
loop_
_entity.id
_entity.type
_entity.pdbx_description
1 polymer ?
#
loop_
_entity_poly.entity_id
_entity_poly.type
_entity_poly.pdbx_seq_one_letter_code
_entity_poly.pdbx_strand_id
1 'polypeptide(L)'
;MGSTTEPTELIDRFGMETVKLLWDSVSRETVQWLRNRHFGFLQLDCLLIHGSSVGVSDELTPETPPWQMLDRLQRVEANSLFCGRSGQVFEYVLQGGSVNSSVMTLDSQQPMQTMTAPKRRVVGVGNVGREPGKATYTLYSPNSGLAEGEALRDRLEFKTVYYGEKKGFAN
;
A
#
# COMPACT_ATOMS: atom_id res chain seq x y z
N MET A 1 17.03 -5.98 20.30
CA MET A 1 17.48 -4.70 20.90
C MET A 1 16.60 -3.61 20.32
N GLY A 2 15.66 -3.09 21.11
CA GLY A 2 14.70 -2.08 20.65
C GLY A 2 15.33 -0.70 20.75
N SER A 3 15.40 0.03 19.64
CA SER A 3 15.80 1.44 19.69
C SER A 3 14.75 2.21 20.50
N THR A 4 15.14 2.72 21.66
CA THR A 4 14.46 3.82 22.34
C THR A 4 14.74 5.10 21.56
N THR A 5 14.23 5.19 20.34
CA THR A 5 14.11 6.48 19.66
C THR A 5 12.92 7.18 20.27
N GLU A 6 13.14 8.36 20.86
CA GLU A 6 12.03 9.25 21.24
C GLU A 6 11.04 9.36 20.06
N PRO A 7 9.73 9.47 20.30
CA PRO A 7 8.73 9.55 19.25
C PRO A 7 8.71 10.96 18.63
N THR A 8 9.88 11.44 18.17
CA THR A 8 10.12 12.80 17.70
C THR A 8 9.14 13.19 16.61
N GLU A 9 8.88 12.31 15.63
CA GLU A 9 7.90 12.58 14.57
C GLU A 9 6.46 12.81 15.08
N LEU A 10 6.06 12.13 16.16
CA LEU A 10 4.73 12.30 16.76
C LEU A 10 4.68 13.55 17.63
N ILE A 11 5.75 13.83 18.36
CA ILE A 11 5.86 15.03 19.20
C ILE A 11 5.86 16.27 18.33
N ASP A 12 6.61 16.28 17.23
CA ASP A 12 6.67 17.40 16.29
C ASP A 12 5.30 17.67 15.64
N ARG A 13 4.53 16.61 15.37
CA ARG A 13 3.24 16.71 14.67
C ARG A 13 2.05 16.99 15.58
N PHE A 14 2.06 16.49 16.81
CA PHE A 14 0.89 16.53 17.71
C PHE A 14 1.16 17.15 19.09
N GLY A 15 2.42 17.46 19.40
CA GLY A 15 2.85 18.00 20.70
C GLY A 15 3.05 16.92 21.76
N MET A 16 3.98 17.19 22.68
CA MET A 16 4.35 16.28 23.77
C MET A 16 3.16 15.89 24.65
N GLU A 17 2.28 16.84 24.96
CA GLU A 17 1.11 16.61 25.82
C GLU A 17 0.14 15.59 25.19
N THR A 18 -0.17 15.76 23.91
CA THR A 18 -1.04 14.83 23.16
C THR A 18 -0.45 13.44 23.07
N VAL A 19 0.86 13.34 22.78
CA VAL A 19 1.56 12.05 22.71
C VAL A 19 1.56 11.35 24.06
N LYS A 20 1.79 12.10 25.15
CA LYS A 20 1.72 11.56 26.51
C LYS A 20 0.31 11.09 26.86
N LEU A 21 -0.72 11.88 26.54
CA LEU A 21 -2.11 11.48 26.75
C LEU A 21 -2.45 10.18 26.00
N LEU A 22 -2.01 10.05 24.75
CA LEU A 22 -2.20 8.83 23.97
C LEU A 22 -1.48 7.64 24.61
N TRP A 23 -0.23 7.82 25.05
CA TRP A 23 0.53 6.77 25.72
C TRP A 23 -0.13 6.31 27.02
N ASP A 24 -0.58 7.25 27.85
CA ASP A 24 -1.24 6.97 29.12
C ASP A 24 -2.63 6.34 28.93
N SER A 25 -3.26 6.53 27.76
CA SER A 25 -4.58 5.97 27.42
C SER A 25 -4.53 4.51 26.93
N VAL A 26 -3.35 3.97 26.63
CA VAL A 26 -3.20 2.61 26.10
C VAL A 26 -2.57 1.70 27.16
N SER A 27 -3.22 0.58 27.46
CA SER A 27 -2.69 -0.36 28.44
C SER A 27 -1.33 -0.95 28.01
N ARG A 28 -0.49 -1.31 28.98
CA ARG A 28 0.80 -1.96 28.69
C ARG A 28 0.62 -3.28 27.93
N GLU A 29 -0.44 -4.02 28.22
CA GLU A 29 -0.79 -5.25 27.50
C GLU A 29 -1.06 -4.97 26.02
N THR A 30 -1.87 -3.95 25.72
CA THR A 30 -2.15 -3.52 24.34
C THR A 30 -0.87 -3.08 23.63
N VAL A 31 0.03 -2.36 24.31
CA VAL A 31 1.33 -1.99 23.74
C VAL A 31 2.18 -3.22 23.40
N GLN A 32 2.23 -4.23 24.28
CA GLN A 32 2.95 -5.48 23.98
C GLN A 32 2.30 -6.24 22.82
N TRP A 33 0.96 -6.27 22.76
CA TRP A 33 0.25 -6.89 21.66
C TRP A 33 0.55 -6.22 20.32
N LEU A 34 0.54 -4.87 20.28
CA LEU A 34 0.88 -4.06 19.10
C LEU A 34 2.32 -4.32 18.65
N ARG A 35 3.27 -4.36 19.60
CA ARG A 35 4.68 -4.65 19.33
C ARG A 35 4.90 -6.01 18.67
N ASN A 36 4.03 -6.97 18.95
CA ASN A 36 4.10 -8.33 18.41
C ASN A 36 3.35 -8.50 17.08
N ARG A 37 2.79 -7.43 16.49
CA ARG A 37 2.17 -7.49 15.16
C ARG A 37 3.23 -7.45 14.07
N HIS A 38 2.95 -8.10 12.94
CA HIS A 38 3.78 -7.98 11.75
C HIS A 38 3.71 -6.57 11.18
N PHE A 39 4.85 -6.07 10.70
CA PHE A 39 4.97 -4.75 10.07
C PHE A 39 4.19 -4.64 8.75
N GLY A 40 4.15 -5.76 8.02
CA GLY A 40 3.37 -5.95 6.82
C GLY A 40 3.24 -7.44 6.54
N PHE A 41 2.38 -7.80 5.60
CA PHE A 41 2.16 -9.19 5.21
C PHE A 41 2.15 -9.32 3.69
N LEU A 42 2.83 -10.36 3.21
CA LEU A 42 2.87 -10.72 1.80
C LEU A 42 2.08 -12.02 1.61
N GLN A 43 1.00 -11.97 0.85
CA GLN A 43 0.14 -13.13 0.60
C GLN A 43 -0.54 -12.98 -0.76
N LEU A 44 -0.60 -14.06 -1.55
CA LEU A 44 -1.24 -14.07 -2.88
C LEU A 44 -0.74 -12.92 -3.79
N ASP A 45 0.58 -12.71 -3.85
CA ASP A 45 1.24 -11.61 -4.56
C ASP A 45 0.80 -10.19 -4.16
N CYS A 46 0.17 -10.07 -2.99
CA CYS A 46 -0.26 -8.81 -2.40
C CYS A 46 0.58 -8.51 -1.17
N LEU A 47 1.30 -7.39 -1.18
CA LEU A 47 1.92 -6.82 0.01
C LEU A 47 0.95 -5.83 0.64
N LEU A 48 0.60 -6.07 1.90
CA LEU A 48 -0.18 -5.15 2.72
C LEU A 48 0.72 -4.54 3.78
N ILE A 49 0.85 -3.23 3.74
CA ILE A 49 1.77 -2.45 4.58
C ILE A 49 1.13 -1.12 4.94
N HIS A 50 1.43 -0.56 6.11
CA HIS A 50 0.89 0.76 6.46
C HIS A 50 1.51 1.87 5.63
N GLY A 51 2.84 2.03 5.66
CA GLY A 51 3.57 3.01 4.85
C GLY A 51 3.95 2.47 3.48
N SER A 52 5.24 2.38 3.21
CA SER A 52 5.80 1.79 2.00
C SER A 52 6.90 0.77 2.32
N SER A 53 7.47 0.16 1.28
CA SER A 53 8.64 -0.72 1.38
C SER A 53 9.92 -0.03 1.90
N VAL A 54 9.95 1.30 1.99
CA VAL A 54 11.07 2.08 2.52
C VAL A 54 10.88 2.44 4.00
N GLY A 55 9.64 2.56 4.48
CA GLY A 55 9.39 2.87 5.89
C GLY A 55 7.91 3.04 6.23
N VAL A 56 7.59 2.95 7.53
CA VAL A 56 6.21 3.08 8.03
C VAL A 56 5.65 4.49 7.95
N SER A 57 6.52 5.48 8.06
CA SER A 57 6.16 6.90 7.97
C SER A 57 6.06 7.39 6.52
N ASP A 58 6.49 6.58 5.53
CA ASP A 58 6.41 6.95 4.11
C ASP A 58 4.95 6.98 3.64
N GLU A 59 4.54 8.11 3.08
CA GLU A 59 3.16 8.41 2.68
C GLU A 59 3.05 8.38 1.15
N LEU A 60 2.53 7.27 0.61
CA LEU A 60 2.21 7.18 -0.82
C LEU A 60 0.84 7.82 -1.09
N THR A 61 0.80 8.71 -2.06
CA THR A 61 -0.37 9.49 -2.48
C THR A 61 -0.51 9.46 -4.01
N PRO A 62 -1.66 9.90 -4.57
CA PRO A 62 -1.81 10.05 -6.03
C PRO A 62 -0.77 10.96 -6.67
N GLU A 63 -0.25 11.94 -5.93
CA GLU A 63 0.76 12.90 -6.37
C GLU A 63 2.19 12.37 -6.20
N THR A 64 2.36 11.19 -5.60
CA THR A 64 3.68 10.56 -5.46
C THR A 64 4.28 10.35 -6.85
N PRO A 65 5.50 10.84 -7.10
CA PRO A 65 6.10 10.75 -8.42
C PRO A 65 6.22 9.31 -8.95
N PRO A 66 5.94 9.05 -10.24
CA PRO A 66 5.95 7.70 -10.84
C PRO A 66 7.20 6.86 -10.56
N TRP A 67 8.39 7.44 -10.70
CA TRP A 67 9.67 6.80 -10.39
C TRP A 67 9.82 6.37 -8.93
N GLN A 68 9.28 7.15 -7.98
CA GLN A 68 9.27 6.75 -6.57
C GLN A 68 8.31 5.59 -6.35
N MET A 69 7.11 5.64 -6.95
CA MET A 69 6.15 4.55 -6.92
C MET A 69 6.75 3.24 -7.47
N LEU A 70 7.50 3.34 -8.58
CA LEU A 70 8.23 2.22 -9.19
C LEU A 70 9.31 1.68 -8.25
N ASP A 71 10.13 2.53 -7.64
CA ASP A 71 11.14 2.10 -6.66
C ASP A 71 10.50 1.35 -5.48
N ARG A 72 9.38 1.87 -4.94
CA ARG A 72 8.67 1.18 -3.84
C ARG A 72 8.17 -0.19 -4.24
N LEU A 73 7.65 -0.31 -5.47
CA LEU A 73 7.18 -1.58 -6.03
C LEU A 73 8.30 -2.54 -6.44
N GLN A 74 9.47 -2.05 -6.86
CA GLN A 74 10.59 -2.91 -7.27
C GLN A 74 11.30 -3.54 -6.08
N ARG A 75 11.30 -2.88 -4.92
CA ARG A 75 11.85 -3.41 -3.65
C ARG A 75 11.09 -4.62 -3.11
N VAL A 76 9.91 -4.90 -3.67
CA VAL A 76 9.02 -5.95 -3.19
C VAL A 76 8.67 -6.88 -4.34
N GLU A 77 8.67 -8.18 -4.05
CA GLU A 77 8.28 -9.20 -5.02
C GLU A 77 6.76 -9.41 -4.98
N ALA A 78 6.01 -8.32 -5.11
CA ALA A 78 4.54 -8.31 -5.09
C ALA A 78 3.99 -7.66 -6.35
N ASN A 79 2.88 -8.20 -6.87
CA ASN A 79 2.14 -7.61 -7.99
C ASN A 79 1.22 -6.48 -7.52
N SER A 80 0.76 -6.54 -6.26
CA SER A 80 -0.08 -5.50 -5.66
C SER A 80 0.52 -5.03 -4.34
N LEU A 81 0.73 -3.72 -4.20
CA LEU A 81 1.11 -3.10 -2.94
C LEU A 81 -0.08 -2.29 -2.41
N PHE A 82 -0.59 -2.66 -1.25
CA PHE A 82 -1.63 -1.91 -0.54
C PHE A 82 -0.99 -1.10 0.58
N CYS A 83 -1.23 0.21 0.57
CA CYS A 83 -0.72 1.17 1.54
C CYS A 83 -1.87 1.95 2.20
N GLY A 84 -1.71 2.29 3.48
CA GLY A 84 -2.76 2.94 4.28
C GLY A 84 -2.37 4.25 4.95
N ARG A 85 -1.07 4.60 4.97
CA ARG A 85 -0.53 5.70 5.79
C ARG A 85 -1.08 7.06 5.38
N SER A 86 -1.16 7.34 4.08
CA SER A 86 -1.72 8.59 3.56
C SER A 86 -3.21 8.75 3.90
N GLY A 87 -3.92 7.63 4.06
CA GLY A 87 -5.37 7.60 4.26
C GLY A 87 -6.17 7.97 3.01
N GLN A 88 -5.51 8.11 1.86
CA GLN A 88 -6.15 8.42 0.60
C GLN A 88 -6.52 7.15 -0.16
N VAL A 89 -7.56 7.24 -0.98
CA VAL A 89 -7.97 6.19 -1.90
C VAL A 89 -7.38 6.47 -3.27
N PHE A 90 -6.65 5.50 -3.82
CA PHE A 90 -6.15 5.57 -5.19
C PHE A 90 -5.75 4.20 -5.72
N GLU A 91 -5.70 4.07 -7.03
CA GLU A 91 -5.08 2.95 -7.73
C GLU A 91 -4.06 3.52 -8.73
N TYR A 92 -2.81 3.09 -8.58
CA TYR A 92 -1.72 3.39 -9.51
C TYR A 92 -1.32 2.10 -10.22
N VAL A 93 -1.55 2.01 -11.52
CA VAL A 93 -1.22 0.81 -12.31
C VAL A 93 0.02 1.08 -13.16
N LEU A 94 1.08 0.34 -12.90
CA LEU A 94 2.19 0.22 -13.84
C LEU A 94 1.75 -0.71 -14.97
N GLN A 95 1.55 -0.11 -16.14
CA GLN A 95 1.29 -0.87 -17.35
C GLN A 95 2.48 -1.79 -17.63
N GLY A 96 2.17 -3.05 -17.94
CA GLY A 96 3.19 -4.00 -18.37
C GLY A 96 3.84 -3.53 -19.67
N GLY A 97 5.07 -3.97 -19.89
CA GLY A 97 5.84 -3.63 -21.09
C GLY A 97 6.85 -4.73 -21.38
N SER A 98 7.56 -4.61 -22.49
CA SER A 98 8.66 -5.50 -22.82
C SER A 98 9.89 -4.73 -23.26
N VAL A 99 11.06 -5.20 -22.85
CA VAL A 99 12.35 -4.69 -23.27
C VAL A 99 12.99 -5.75 -24.13
N ASN A 100 13.26 -5.41 -25.39
CA ASN A 100 14.04 -6.25 -26.29
C ASN A 100 15.51 -5.84 -26.18
N SER A 101 16.36 -6.76 -25.79
CA SER A 101 17.81 -6.58 -25.73
C SER A 101 18.46 -7.48 -26.77
N SER A 102 19.44 -6.96 -27.49
CA SER A 102 20.27 -7.75 -28.39
C SER A 102 21.71 -7.32 -28.24
N VAL A 103 22.64 -8.28 -28.29
CA VAL A 103 24.07 -8.03 -28.16
C VAL A 103 24.71 -8.29 -29.51
N MET A 104 25.42 -7.29 -30.05
CA MET A 104 26.24 -7.48 -31.24
C MET A 104 27.69 -7.71 -30.80
N THR A 105 28.24 -8.87 -31.12
CA THR A 105 29.67 -9.16 -30.93
C THR A 105 30.43 -8.89 -32.23
N LEU A 106 31.77 -8.94 -32.19
CA LEU A 106 32.60 -8.80 -33.39
C LEU A 106 32.30 -9.87 -34.45
N ASP A 107 31.84 -11.05 -34.02
CA ASP A 107 31.64 -12.22 -34.88
C ASP A 107 30.18 -12.42 -35.31
N SER A 108 29.20 -11.98 -34.51
CA SER A 108 27.78 -12.19 -34.81
C SER A 108 26.82 -11.38 -33.94
N GLN A 109 25.60 -11.19 -34.44
CA GLN A 109 24.48 -10.68 -33.64
C GLN A 109 23.86 -11.83 -32.83
N GLN A 110 23.85 -11.69 -31.50
CA GLN A 110 23.21 -12.64 -30.61
C GLN A 110 21.69 -12.55 -30.71
N PRO A 111 20.96 -13.65 -30.48
CA PRO A 111 19.51 -13.67 -30.53
C PRO A 111 18.90 -12.65 -29.56
N MET A 112 17.85 -11.97 -30.03
CA MET A 112 17.12 -10.97 -29.26
C MET A 112 16.47 -11.63 -28.04
N GLN A 113 16.74 -11.07 -26.87
CA GLN A 113 16.12 -11.47 -25.61
C GLN A 113 15.03 -10.46 -25.26
N THR A 114 13.79 -10.94 -25.11
CA THR A 114 12.66 -10.13 -24.66
C THR A 114 12.43 -10.33 -23.18
N MET A 115 12.53 -9.26 -22.40
CA MET A 115 12.21 -9.26 -20.97
C MET A 115 10.88 -8.54 -20.75
N THR A 116 9.88 -9.25 -20.22
CA THR A 116 8.55 -8.70 -19.99
C THR A 116 8.42 -8.22 -18.54
N ALA A 117 7.99 -6.98 -18.35
CA ALA A 117 7.63 -6.43 -17.05
C ALA A 117 6.17 -6.79 -16.73
N PRO A 118 5.89 -7.46 -15.60
CA PRO A 118 4.53 -7.79 -15.21
C PRO A 118 3.76 -6.51 -14.88
N LYS A 119 2.43 -6.56 -15.06
CA LYS A 119 1.56 -5.49 -14.56
C LYS A 119 1.64 -5.48 -13.04
N ARG A 120 1.90 -4.31 -12.46
CA ARG A 120 1.94 -4.12 -11.02
C ARG A 120 1.05 -2.95 -10.62
N ARG A 121 0.57 -2.94 -9.39
CA ARG A 121 -0.26 -1.84 -8.88
C ARG A 121 0.10 -1.42 -7.46
N VAL A 122 -0.10 -0.14 -7.18
CA VAL A 122 -0.16 0.41 -5.82
C VAL A 122 -1.58 0.86 -5.53
N VAL A 123 -2.10 0.49 -4.37
CA VAL A 123 -3.44 0.81 -3.93
C VAL A 123 -3.37 1.56 -2.61
N GLY A 124 -3.91 2.77 -2.56
CA GLY A 124 -4.22 3.47 -1.32
C GLY A 124 -5.57 2.98 -0.79
N VAL A 125 -5.60 2.40 0.40
CA VAL A 125 -6.82 1.72 0.89
C VAL A 125 -7.87 2.66 1.50
N GLY A 126 -7.55 3.94 1.65
CA GLY A 126 -8.38 4.93 2.33
C GLY A 126 -8.21 4.96 3.85
N ASN A 127 -9.19 5.50 4.55
CA ASN A 127 -9.18 5.68 5.99
C ASN A 127 -10.58 5.51 6.60
N VAL A 128 -10.67 4.78 7.71
CA VAL A 128 -11.94 4.46 8.38
C VAL A 128 -12.31 5.42 9.53
N GLY A 129 -11.34 6.12 10.14
CA GLY A 129 -11.55 6.82 11.42
C GLY A 129 -10.89 8.19 11.56
N ARG A 130 -10.30 8.75 10.50
CA ARG A 130 -9.69 10.09 10.51
C ARG A 130 -10.73 11.20 10.51
N GLU A 131 -11.84 11.01 9.79
CA GLU A 131 -12.98 11.93 9.76
C GLU A 131 -14.14 11.34 10.55
N PRO A 132 -14.64 12.01 11.60
CA PRO A 132 -15.80 11.53 12.36
C PRO A 132 -17.01 11.32 11.44
N GLY A 133 -17.64 10.14 11.54
CA GLY A 133 -18.84 9.81 10.80
C GLY A 133 -18.63 9.46 9.32
N LYS A 134 -17.38 9.22 8.89
CA LYS A 134 -17.06 8.77 7.54
C LYS A 134 -15.97 7.70 7.58
N ALA A 135 -16.27 6.56 6.95
CA ALA A 135 -15.35 5.45 6.79
C ALA A 135 -15.15 5.13 5.32
N THR A 136 -13.92 5.22 4.84
CA THR A 136 -13.55 4.80 3.49
C THR A 136 -12.65 3.57 3.57
N TYR A 137 -13.00 2.52 2.82
CA TYR A 137 -12.28 1.25 2.77
C TYR A 137 -12.26 0.67 1.36
N THR A 138 -11.42 -0.33 1.17
CA THR A 138 -11.22 -1.00 -0.12
C THR A 138 -11.63 -2.46 -0.04
N LEU A 139 -12.43 -2.91 -0.99
CA LEU A 139 -12.75 -4.33 -1.19
C LEU A 139 -11.89 -4.86 -2.33
N TYR A 140 -11.17 -5.93 -2.04
CA TYR A 140 -10.31 -6.62 -2.99
C TYR A 140 -10.81 -8.04 -3.20
N SER A 141 -11.12 -8.40 -4.45
CA SER A 141 -11.55 -9.74 -4.85
C SER A 141 -10.52 -10.32 -5.83
N PRO A 142 -9.59 -11.17 -5.37
CA PRO A 142 -8.63 -11.82 -6.26
C PRO A 142 -9.36 -12.80 -7.18
N ASN A 143 -8.90 -12.96 -8.42
CA ASN A 143 -9.40 -13.98 -9.35
C ASN A 143 -10.93 -13.97 -9.58
N SER A 144 -11.57 -12.79 -9.51
CA SER A 144 -13.03 -12.66 -9.54
C SER A 144 -13.69 -12.84 -10.92
N GLY A 145 -12.93 -13.29 -11.93
CA GLY A 145 -13.46 -13.62 -13.25
C GLY A 145 -14.26 -14.92 -13.21
N LEU A 146 -15.59 -14.82 -13.06
CA LEU A 146 -16.51 -15.96 -13.02
C LEU A 146 -17.26 -16.19 -14.35
N ALA A 147 -16.98 -15.41 -15.39
CA ALA A 147 -17.58 -15.59 -16.70
C ALA A 147 -16.67 -16.45 -17.58
N GLU A 148 -17.20 -17.56 -18.11
CA GLU A 148 -16.53 -18.38 -19.11
C GLU A 148 -16.06 -17.49 -20.28
N GLY A 149 -14.74 -17.43 -20.49
CA GLY A 149 -14.12 -16.69 -21.60
C GLY A 149 -13.53 -15.32 -21.23
N GLU A 150 -13.75 -14.78 -20.02
CA GLU A 150 -13.02 -13.60 -19.55
C GLU A 150 -11.77 -14.00 -18.75
N ALA A 151 -10.63 -13.38 -19.06
CA ALA A 151 -9.41 -13.58 -18.27
C ALA A 151 -9.69 -13.28 -16.79
N LEU A 152 -9.25 -14.16 -15.88
CA LEU A 152 -9.28 -13.93 -14.44
C LEU A 152 -8.68 -12.55 -14.13
N ARG A 153 -9.50 -11.64 -13.62
CA ARG A 153 -9.08 -10.30 -13.22
C ARG A 153 -9.39 -10.09 -11.75
N ASP A 154 -8.46 -9.46 -11.08
CA ASP A 154 -8.68 -8.98 -9.72
C ASP A 154 -9.60 -7.76 -9.77
N ARG A 155 -10.65 -7.76 -8.94
CA ARG A 155 -11.56 -6.63 -8.80
C ARG A 155 -11.21 -5.81 -7.57
N LEU A 156 -11.15 -4.50 -7.75
CA LEU A 156 -10.89 -3.52 -6.71
C LEU A 156 -12.07 -2.54 -6.66
N GLU A 157 -12.66 -2.37 -5.48
CA GLU A 157 -13.75 -1.42 -5.24
C GLU A 157 -13.43 -0.54 -4.04
N PHE A 158 -13.59 0.77 -4.20
CA PHE A 158 -13.50 1.72 -3.10
C PHE A 158 -14.90 2.03 -2.59
N LYS A 159 -15.11 1.97 -1.27
CA LYS A 159 -16.40 2.23 -0.65
C LYS A 159 -16.27 3.27 0.45
N THR A 160 -17.23 4.18 0.50
CA THR A 160 -17.35 5.16 1.57
C THR A 160 -18.70 5.04 2.25
N VAL A 161 -18.68 4.93 3.58
CA VAL A 161 -19.84 4.81 4.44
C VAL A 161 -19.88 5.99 5.37
N TYR A 162 -21.02 6.66 5.43
CA TYR A 162 -21.29 7.70 6.41
C TYR A 162 -22.13 7.13 7.57
N TYR A 163 -21.66 7.37 8.79
CA TYR A 163 -22.27 6.87 10.02
C TYR A 163 -22.43 8.00 11.04
N GLY A 164 -23.37 7.84 11.99
CA GLY A 164 -23.78 8.94 12.88
C GLY A 164 -25.07 9.62 12.39
N GLU A 165 -25.16 10.95 12.46
CA GLU A 165 -26.38 11.70 12.11
C GLU A 165 -26.66 11.71 10.60
N LYS A 166 -25.64 11.55 9.75
CA LYS A 166 -25.75 11.40 8.31
C LYS A 166 -25.53 9.93 7.93
N LYS A 167 -26.60 9.12 7.97
CA LYS A 167 -26.51 7.67 7.67
C LYS A 167 -26.59 7.39 6.17
N GLY A 168 -25.69 6.57 5.64
CA GLY A 168 -25.82 6.00 4.28
C GLY A 168 -24.51 5.58 3.62
N PHE A 169 -24.60 4.82 2.53
CA PHE A 169 -23.48 4.56 1.62
C PHE A 169 -23.44 5.66 0.56
N ALA A 170 -22.26 6.20 0.25
CA ALA A 170 -22.06 6.92 -1.00
C ALA A 170 -21.44 5.97 -2.01
N ASN A 171 -22.10 5.83 -3.16
CA ASN A 171 -21.55 5.17 -4.35
C ASN A 171 -20.67 6.14 -5.12
#